data_AF-A0A410YHJ9-F1
#
_entry.id   AF-A0A410YHJ9-F1
#
_cell.length_a   1.000
_cell.length_b   1.000
_cell.length_c   1.000
_cell.angle_alpha   90.00
_cell.angle_beta   90.00
_cell.angle_gamma   90.00
#
_symmetry.space_group_name_H-M   'P 1'
#
loop_
_entity.id
_entity.type
_entity.pdbx_description
1 polymer ?
#
loop_
_entity_poly.entity_id
_entity_poly.type
_entity_poly.pdbx_seq_one_letter_code
_entity_poly.pdbx_strand_id
1 'polypeptide(L)'
;MMTAVTLAERVPPHVNVSCIRVPAVRLDAGRLASQPGVLRALYAPKNAAAVLPGSLASTYGRAATRETPLSAVYIDESDAAVPIPRSARGGDARDRLWALTSTATGDIDWAW
;
A
#
# COMPACT_ATOMS: atom_id res chain seq x y z
N MET A 1 6.05 2.94 4.93
CA MET A 1 5.15 1.82 5.28
C MET A 1 5.51 1.34 6.67
N MET A 2 4.84 1.88 7.68
CA MET A 2 4.93 1.53 9.11
C MET A 2 3.53 1.69 9.74
N THR A 3 2.76 2.65 9.24
CA THR A 3 1.41 3.02 9.68
C THR A 3 0.38 1.90 9.62
N ALA A 4 0.42 1.02 8.61
CA ALA A 4 -0.64 0.02 8.41
C ALA A 4 -0.79 -0.95 9.60
N VAL A 5 0.33 -1.35 10.23
CA VAL A 5 0.26 -2.25 11.39
C VAL A 5 -0.28 -1.53 12.61
N THR A 6 0.23 -0.34 12.91
CA THR A 6 -0.28 0.48 14.03
C THR A 6 -1.74 0.83 13.86
N LEU A 7 -2.17 1.09 12.63
CA LEU A 7 -3.56 1.35 12.33
C LEU A 7 -4.40 0.08 12.56
N ALA A 8 -3.98 -1.08 12.06
CA ALA A 8 -4.65 -2.36 12.32
C ALA A 8 -4.75 -2.69 13.83
N GLU A 9 -3.78 -2.29 14.64
CA GLU A 9 -3.77 -2.47 16.10
C GLU A 9 -4.71 -1.51 16.84
N ARG A 10 -5.07 -0.37 16.24
CA ARG A 10 -5.83 0.72 16.89
C ARG A 10 -7.25 0.90 16.38
N VAL A 11 -7.58 0.41 15.19
CA VAL A 11 -8.95 0.51 14.68
C VAL A 11 -9.91 -0.42 15.43
N PRO A 12 -11.21 -0.09 15.47
CA PRO A 12 -12.21 -0.97 16.04
C PRO A 12 -12.25 -2.37 15.38
N PRO A 13 -12.70 -3.43 16.09
CA PRO A 13 -12.69 -4.81 15.57
C PRO A 13 -13.51 -5.04 14.28
N HIS A 14 -14.43 -4.14 13.96
CA HIS A 14 -15.25 -4.21 12.75
C HIS A 14 -14.59 -3.54 11.52
N VAL A 15 -13.43 -2.92 11.70
CA VAL A 15 -12.65 -2.30 10.63
C VAL A 15 -11.44 -3.18 10.34
N ASN A 16 -11.30 -3.62 9.07
CA ASN A 16 -10.12 -4.34 8.64
C ASN A 16 -9.14 -3.38 7.96
N VAL A 17 -7.86 -3.49 8.33
CA VAL A 17 -6.77 -2.72 7.75
C VAL A 17 -5.80 -3.66 7.05
N SER A 18 -5.52 -3.38 5.78
CA SER A 18 -4.57 -4.14 4.99
C SER A 18 -3.75 -3.22 4.09
N CYS A 19 -2.53 -3.66 3.81
CA CYS A 19 -1.52 -2.97 3.02
C CYS A 19 -1.12 -3.90 1.87
N ILE A 20 -1.59 -3.57 0.68
CA ILE A 20 -1.33 -4.35 -0.52
C ILE A 20 0.02 -3.95 -1.10
N ARG A 21 0.94 -4.89 -1.15
CA ARG A 21 2.22 -4.75 -1.83
C ARG A 21 2.01 -5.05 -3.30
N VAL A 22 1.99 -3.99 -4.10
CA VAL A 22 1.73 -4.10 -5.53
C VAL A 22 3.03 -4.21 -6.33
N PRO A 23 3.04 -4.99 -7.42
CA PRO A 23 4.16 -5.02 -8.35
C PRO A 23 4.27 -3.68 -9.09
N ALA A 24 5.32 -3.53 -9.91
CA ALA A 24 5.41 -2.37 -10.79
C ALA A 24 4.15 -2.31 -11.69
N VAL A 25 3.47 -1.18 -11.66
CA VAL A 25 2.29 -0.92 -12.49
C VAL A 25 2.71 -0.12 -13.70
N ARG A 26 2.18 -0.50 -14.86
CA ARG A 26 2.46 0.17 -16.12
C ARG A 26 1.97 1.61 -16.04
N LEU A 27 2.87 2.53 -16.35
CA LEU A 27 2.56 3.94 -16.47
C LEU A 27 1.57 4.15 -17.61
N ASP A 28 0.66 5.08 -17.38
CA ASP A 28 -0.23 5.59 -18.41
C ASP A 28 0.58 6.15 -19.60
N ALA A 29 0.04 5.96 -20.82
CA ALA A 29 0.72 6.36 -22.04
C ALA A 29 1.00 7.87 -22.10
N GLY A 30 0.08 8.70 -21.59
CA GLY A 30 0.25 10.15 -21.50
C GLY A 30 1.37 10.54 -20.53
N ARG A 31 1.47 9.87 -19.38
CA ARG A 31 2.58 10.08 -18.43
C ARG A 31 3.94 9.65 -18.97
N LEU A 32 3.98 8.58 -19.77
CA LEU A 32 5.23 8.14 -20.41
C LEU A 32 5.63 9.10 -21.56
N ALA A 33 4.64 9.64 -22.28
CA ALA A 33 4.83 10.62 -23.34
C ALA A 33 5.30 12.00 -22.83
N SER A 34 5.00 12.35 -21.58
CA SER A 34 5.50 13.60 -20.97
C SER A 34 6.94 13.49 -20.45
N GLN A 35 7.55 12.29 -20.42
CA GLN A 35 8.94 12.12 -19.98
C GLN A 35 9.94 12.50 -21.10
N PRO A 36 11.11 13.06 -20.75
CA PRO A 36 12.24 13.24 -21.65
C PRO A 36 12.59 11.94 -22.40
N GLY A 37 12.98 12.04 -23.67
CA GLY A 37 13.18 10.88 -24.56
C GLY A 37 14.16 9.84 -24.01
N VAL A 38 15.24 10.26 -23.34
CA VAL A 38 16.22 9.37 -22.72
C VAL A 38 15.59 8.55 -21.58
N LEU A 39 14.80 9.19 -20.70
CA LEU A 39 14.10 8.49 -19.63
C LEU A 39 13.06 7.53 -20.21
N ARG A 40 12.32 7.95 -21.24
CA ARG A 40 11.36 7.09 -21.93
C ARG A 40 12.01 5.82 -22.47
N ALA A 41 13.16 5.94 -23.13
CA ALA A 41 13.90 4.79 -23.66
C ALA A 41 14.38 3.85 -22.55
N LEU A 42 14.94 4.40 -21.46
CA LEU A 42 15.42 3.61 -20.32
C LEU A 42 14.29 2.91 -19.56
N TYR A 43 13.13 3.55 -19.42
CA TYR A 43 11.98 3.01 -18.70
C TYR A 43 11.07 2.13 -19.55
N ALA A 44 11.18 2.14 -20.88
CA ALA A 44 10.32 1.35 -21.77
C ALA A 44 10.32 -0.16 -21.45
N PRO A 45 11.47 -0.83 -21.23
CA PRO A 45 11.48 -2.25 -20.89
C PRO A 45 10.81 -2.54 -19.55
N LYS A 46 11.09 -1.70 -18.53
CA LYS A 46 10.47 -1.80 -17.20
C LYS A 46 8.95 -1.62 -17.29
N ASN A 47 8.49 -0.69 -18.11
CA ASN A 47 7.08 -0.42 -18.31
C ASN A 47 6.37 -1.54 -19.09
N ALA A 48 7.05 -2.17 -20.05
CA ALA A 48 6.50 -3.29 -20.81
C ALA A 48 6.30 -4.55 -19.95
N ALA A 49 7.18 -4.79 -18.98
CA ALA A 49 7.07 -5.89 -18.02
C ALA A 49 6.13 -5.60 -16.83
N ALA A 50 5.61 -4.37 -16.72
CA ALA A 50 4.78 -3.95 -15.60
C ALA A 50 3.31 -4.40 -15.76
N VAL A 51 2.65 -4.61 -14.62
CA VAL A 51 1.24 -5.06 -14.57
C VAL A 51 0.31 -3.96 -15.10
N LEU A 52 -0.74 -4.36 -15.82
CA LEU A 52 -1.75 -3.43 -16.32
C LEU A 52 -2.53 -2.77 -15.16
N PRO A 53 -2.84 -1.46 -15.24
CA PRO A 53 -3.62 -0.78 -14.20
C PRO A 53 -4.96 -1.45 -13.91
N GLY A 54 -5.66 -1.95 -14.94
CA GLY A 54 -6.94 -2.64 -14.79
C GLY A 54 -6.84 -3.94 -13.98
N SER A 55 -5.74 -4.69 -14.14
CA SER A 55 -5.50 -5.88 -13.33
C SER A 55 -5.33 -5.52 -11.85
N LEU A 56 -4.61 -4.43 -11.55
CA LEU A 56 -4.44 -3.99 -10.17
C LEU A 56 -5.72 -3.41 -9.55
N ALA A 57 -6.52 -2.69 -10.34
CA ALA A 57 -7.82 -2.19 -9.90
C ALA A 57 -8.72 -3.33 -9.42
N SER A 58 -8.68 -4.49 -10.09
CA SER A 58 -9.41 -5.67 -9.65
C SER A 58 -8.99 -6.17 -8.26
N THR A 59 -7.69 -6.12 -7.95
CA THR A 59 -7.15 -6.48 -6.63
C THR A 59 -7.69 -5.55 -5.55
N TYR A 60 -7.66 -4.22 -5.78
CA TYR A 60 -8.24 -3.27 -4.82
C TYR A 60 -9.74 -3.48 -4.62
N GLY A 61 -10.48 -3.75 -5.71
CA GLY A 61 -11.90 -4.05 -5.64
C GLY A 61 -12.17 -5.26 -4.76
N ARG A 62 -11.49 -6.39 -5.00
CA ARG A 62 -11.62 -7.60 -4.17
C ARG A 62 -11.30 -7.35 -2.70
N ALA A 63 -10.21 -6.64 -2.42
CA ALA A 63 -9.79 -6.34 -1.05
C ALA A 63 -10.80 -5.43 -0.32
N ALA A 64 -11.41 -4.48 -1.03
CA ALA A 64 -12.36 -3.53 -0.44
C ALA A 64 -13.76 -4.13 -0.20
N THR A 65 -14.18 -5.13 -0.99
CA THR A 65 -15.54 -5.68 -0.93
C THR A 65 -15.61 -7.08 -0.34
N ARG A 66 -14.52 -7.63 0.20
CA ARG A 66 -14.57 -8.98 0.78
C ARG A 66 -15.34 -8.98 2.10
N GLU A 67 -16.10 -10.06 2.31
CA GLU A 67 -16.89 -10.25 3.54
C GLU A 67 -16.04 -10.81 4.69
N THR A 68 -15.07 -11.66 4.39
CA THR A 68 -14.18 -12.24 5.39
C THR A 68 -12.99 -11.32 5.65
N PRO A 69 -12.32 -11.35 6.81
CA PRO A 69 -11.09 -10.59 7.01
C PRO A 69 -9.87 -11.23 6.33
N LEU A 70 -8.94 -10.42 5.79
CA LEU A 70 -7.62 -10.89 5.37
C LEU A 70 -6.83 -11.48 6.56
N SER A 71 -6.03 -12.51 6.28
CA SER A 71 -5.25 -13.23 7.30
C SER A 71 -4.01 -12.48 7.78
N ALA A 72 -3.62 -11.40 7.09
CA ALA A 72 -2.44 -10.60 7.41
C ALA A 72 -2.65 -9.13 7.02
N VAL A 73 -1.96 -8.23 7.73
CA VAL A 73 -1.93 -6.80 7.41
C VAL A 73 -1.18 -6.52 6.11
N TYR A 74 -0.16 -7.30 5.79
CA TYR A 74 0.58 -7.17 4.54
C TYR A 74 0.25 -8.33 3.63
N ILE A 75 -0.23 -8.01 2.42
CA ILE A 75 -0.57 -8.99 1.40
C ILE A 75 -0.02 -8.57 0.04
N ASP A 76 0.07 -9.52 -0.88
CA ASP A 76 0.37 -9.25 -2.29
C ASP A 76 -0.92 -9.11 -3.12
N GLU A 77 -0.77 -8.96 -4.43
CA GLU A 77 -1.89 -8.81 -5.36
C GLU A 77 -2.80 -10.04 -5.49
N SER A 78 -2.34 -11.19 -4.96
CA SER A 78 -3.05 -12.48 -4.94
C SER A 78 -3.62 -12.80 -3.56
N ASP A 79 -3.71 -11.80 -2.67
CA ASP A 79 -4.19 -11.90 -1.29
C ASP A 79 -3.31 -12.81 -0.39
N ALA A 80 -2.10 -13.17 -0.83
CA ALA A 80 -1.19 -13.99 -0.04
C ALA A 80 -0.45 -13.12 0.98
N ALA A 81 -0.26 -13.65 2.20
CA ALA A 81 0.44 -12.95 3.26
C ALA A 81 1.91 -12.68 2.89
N VAL A 82 2.34 -11.43 3.09
CA VAL A 82 3.71 -10.99 2.82
C VAL A 82 4.39 -10.62 4.13
N PRO A 83 5.68 -10.94 4.31
CA PRO A 83 6.41 -10.53 5.50
C PRO A 83 6.40 -9.03 5.70
N ILE A 84 6.17 -8.60 6.93
CA ILE A 84 6.24 -7.19 7.33
C ILE A 84 7.64 -6.64 6.99
N PRO A 85 7.73 -5.48 6.29
CA PRO A 85 9.02 -4.84 5.99
C PRO A 85 9.84 -4.63 7.24
N ARG A 86 11.17 -4.79 7.17
CA ARG A 86 12.06 -4.67 8.35
C ARG A 86 11.87 -3.36 9.11
N SER A 87 11.67 -2.26 8.39
CA SER A 87 11.37 -0.95 9.00
C SER A 87 10.09 -0.97 9.82
N ALA A 88 9.05 -1.68 9.41
CA ALA A 88 7.77 -1.75 10.10
C ALA A 88 7.71 -2.73 11.29
N ARG A 89 8.82 -3.41 11.63
CA ARG A 89 8.85 -4.39 12.72
C ARG A 89 9.06 -3.79 14.10
N GLY A 90 9.74 -2.65 14.20
CA GLY A 90 10.07 -2.04 15.49
C GLY A 90 8.88 -1.27 16.07
N GLY A 91 8.34 -1.72 17.21
CA GLY A 91 7.23 -1.07 17.92
C GLY A 91 7.51 0.41 18.21
N ASP A 92 8.64 0.71 18.86
CA ASP A 92 9.04 2.07 19.23
C ASP A 92 9.10 3.03 18.04
N ALA A 93 9.60 2.56 16.90
CA ALA A 93 9.68 3.37 15.68
C ALA A 93 8.29 3.68 15.12
N ARG A 94 7.36 2.75 15.24
CA ARG A 94 5.96 2.94 14.83
C ARG A 94 5.23 3.90 15.76
N ASP A 95 5.40 3.75 17.07
CA ASP A 95 4.76 4.63 18.06
C ASP A 95 5.29 6.07 17.92
N ARG A 96 6.60 6.23 17.72
CA ARG A 96 7.18 7.53 17.42
C ARG A 96 6.62 8.13 16.13
N LEU A 97 6.51 7.34 15.06
CA LEU A 97 5.95 7.81 13.79
C LEU A 97 4.48 8.23 13.97
N TRP A 98 3.70 7.46 14.73
CA TRP A 98 2.31 7.76 15.03
C TRP A 98 2.19 9.11 15.76
N ALA A 99 2.90 9.28 16.88
CA ALA A 99 2.87 10.51 17.67
C ALA A 99 3.26 11.75 16.86
N LEU A 100 4.32 11.64 16.03
CA LEU A 100 4.75 12.73 15.15
C LEU A 100 3.70 13.06 14.08
N THR A 101 3.07 12.04 13.50
CA THR A 101 2.04 12.23 12.47
C THR A 101 0.79 12.87 13.07
N SER A 102 0.30 12.35 14.20
CA SER A 102 -0.82 12.94 14.96
C SER A 102 -0.58 14.40 15.30
N THR A 103 0.63 14.75 15.78
CA THR A 103 0.98 16.15 16.07
C THR A 103 0.91 17.03 14.82
N ALA A 104 1.32 16.50 13.66
CA ALA A 104 1.38 17.25 12.41
C ALA A 104 0.03 17.37 11.70
N THR A 105 -0.84 16.37 11.80
CA THR A 105 -2.10 16.29 11.05
C THR A 105 -3.35 16.50 11.93
N GLY A 106 -3.17 16.62 13.25
CA GLY A 106 -4.24 16.50 14.23
C GLY A 106 -4.46 15.05 14.65
N ASP A 107 -5.01 14.87 15.85
CA ASP A 107 -5.45 13.56 16.33
C ASP A 107 -6.63 13.04 15.51
N ILE A 108 -6.68 11.73 15.35
CA ILE A 108 -7.63 11.07 14.45
C ILE A 108 -8.83 10.58 15.27
N ASP A 109 -9.96 11.28 15.11
CA ASP A 109 -11.10 11.13 16.02
C ASP A 109 -11.91 9.83 15.94
N TRP A 110 -11.51 8.88 15.10
CA TRP A 110 -12.19 7.59 14.89
C TRP A 110 -11.29 6.39 15.22
N ALA A 111 -10.05 6.64 15.65
CA ALA A 111 -9.07 5.60 15.98
C ALA A 111 -9.08 5.22 17.48
N TRP A 112 -10.21 5.44 18.17
CA TRP A 112 -10.42 5.10 19.57
C TRP A 112 -11.69 4.27 19.79
#